data_AF-A0A378PX93-F1
#
_entry.id   AF-A0A378PX93-F1
#
_cell.length_a   1.000
_cell.length_b   1.000
_cell.length_c   1.000
_cell.angle_alpha   90.00
_cell.angle_beta   90.00
_cell.angle_gamma   90.00
#
_symmetry.space_group_name_H-M   'P 1'
#
loop_
_entity.id
_entity.type
_entity.pdbx_description
1 polymer ?
#
loop_
_entity_poly.entity_id
_entity_poly.type
_entity_poly.pdbx_seq_one_letter_code
_entity_poly.pdbx_strand_id
1 'polypeptide(L)' 'MPKIVKTPKSRAETQRESDERRGVKPIGFKVPIEFAELLDNLAKQTGKTKNIIVMEAVELWAKQV' A
#
# COMPACT_ATOMS: atom_id res chain seq x y z
N MET A 1 12.69 21.66 17.09
CA MET A 1 13.00 20.99 18.38
C MET A 1 12.08 19.79 18.54
N PRO A 2 12.59 18.57 18.78
CA PRO A 2 11.73 17.45 19.13
C PRO A 2 11.02 17.76 20.45
N LYS A 3 9.69 17.62 20.48
CA LYS A 3 8.90 17.76 21.71
C LYS A 3 9.19 16.54 22.59
N ILE A 4 9.81 16.75 23.74
CA ILE A 4 10.01 15.70 24.75
C ILE A 4 8.64 15.43 25.38
N VAL A 5 8.08 14.26 25.10
CA VAL A 5 6.79 13.81 25.66
C VAL A 5 7.03 12.68 26.65
N LYS A 6 6.27 12.68 27.76
CA LYS A 6 6.39 11.71 28.86
C LYS A 6 6.16 10.26 28.43
N THR A 7 5.36 10.06 27.38
CA THR A 7 5.05 8.77 26.76
C THR A 7 5.08 8.95 25.22
N PRO A 8 6.22 8.74 24.57
CA PRO A 8 6.31 8.81 23.12
C PRO A 8 5.49 7.68 22.48
N LYS A 9 4.69 8.02 21.46
CA LYS A 9 4.00 7.01 20.66
C LYS A 9 5.02 6.12 19.94
N SER A 10 4.69 4.86 19.79
CA SER A 10 5.46 3.97 18.93
C SER A 10 5.36 4.43 17.47
N ARG A 11 6.31 3.96 16.65
CA ARG A 11 6.27 4.20 15.19
C ARG A 11 5.01 3.61 14.57
N ALA A 12 4.58 2.43 15.02
CA ALA A 12 3.39 1.75 14.53
C ALA A 12 2.12 2.55 14.82
N GLU A 13 1.98 3.10 16.03
CA GLU A 13 0.84 3.96 16.37
C GLU A 13 0.82 5.25 15.55
N THR A 14 1.99 5.86 15.36
CA THR A 14 2.10 7.08 14.55
C THR A 14 1.72 6.82 13.09
N GLN A 15 2.16 5.69 12.53
CA GLN A 15 1.82 5.27 11.17
C GLN A 15 0.33 4.98 11.05
N ARG A 16 -0.25 4.21 11.99
CA ARG A 16 -1.68 3.92 12.01
C ARG A 16 -2.52 5.20 12.04
N GLU A 17 -2.22 6.15 12.92
CA GLU A 17 -2.93 7.42 12.99
C GLU A 17 -2.75 8.28 11.72
N SER A 18 -1.58 8.19 11.08
CA SER A 18 -1.33 8.87 9.80
C SER A 18 -2.16 8.26 8.67
N ASP A 19 -2.23 6.94 8.61
CA ASP A 19 -2.98 6.19 7.61
C ASP A 19 -4.48 6.41 7.78
N GLU A 20 -4.98 6.37 9.03
CA GLU A 20 -6.37 6.71 9.38
C GLU A 20 -6.71 8.13 8.96
N ARG A 21 -5.84 9.12 9.23
CA ARG A 21 -6.06 10.51 8.80
C ARG A 21 -6.13 10.66 7.28
N ARG A 22 -5.38 9.84 6.54
CA ARG A 22 -5.38 9.82 5.07
C ARG A 22 -6.49 8.93 4.48
N GLY A 23 -7.25 8.21 5.32
CA GLY A 23 -8.26 7.27 4.88
C GLY A 23 -7.69 6.03 4.17
N VAL A 24 -6.42 5.70 4.40
CA VAL A 24 -5.75 4.55 3.80
C VAL A 24 -5.48 3.47 4.83
N LYS A 25 -5.34 2.23 4.37
CA LYS A 25 -4.96 1.09 5.22
C LYS A 25 -3.88 0.28 4.51
N PRO A 26 -2.79 -0.12 5.19
CA PRO A 26 -1.80 -1.00 4.59
C PRO A 26 -2.40 -2.39 4.37
N ILE A 27 -2.20 -2.93 3.17
CA ILE A 27 -2.57 -4.30 2.80
C ILE A 27 -1.29 -5.01 2.38
N GLY A 28 -0.96 -6.12 3.07
CA GLY A 28 0.21 -6.94 2.78
C GLY A 28 -0.20 -8.38 2.53
N PHE A 29 0.19 -8.92 1.39
CA PHE A 29 0.00 -10.32 1.02
C PHE A 29 1.29 -10.86 0.39
N LYS A 30 1.49 -12.17 0.48
CA LYS A 30 2.59 -12.86 -0.19
C LYS A 30 2.08 -13.34 -1.56
N VAL A 31 2.92 -13.22 -2.58
CA VAL A 31 2.64 -13.65 -3.96
C VAL A 31 3.78 -14.53 -4.48
N PRO A 32 3.52 -15.34 -5.52
CA PRO A 32 4.59 -15.99 -6.28
C PRO A 32 5.61 -14.97 -6.79
N ILE A 33 6.88 -15.39 -6.91
CA ILE A 33 7.98 -14.51 -7.33
C ILE A 33 7.73 -14.02 -8.76
N GLU A 34 7.26 -14.91 -9.62
CA GLU A 34 6.98 -14.65 -11.03
C GLU A 34 5.88 -13.57 -11.17
N PHE A 35 4.89 -13.58 -10.28
CA PHE A 35 3.86 -12.54 -10.25
C PHE A 35 4.42 -11.19 -9.82
N ALA A 36 5.31 -11.17 -8.81
CA ALA A 36 5.97 -9.93 -8.38
C ALA A 36 6.84 -9.34 -9.51
N GLU A 37 7.58 -10.17 -10.24
CA GLU A 37 8.39 -9.76 -11.39
C GLU A 37 7.53 -9.21 -12.54
N LEU A 38 6.41 -9.88 -12.84
CA LEU A 38 5.43 -9.39 -13.81
C LEU A 38 4.91 -8.01 -13.42
N LEU A 39 4.53 -7.83 -12.15
CA LEU A 39 4.01 -6.58 -11.63
C LEU A 39 5.06 -5.46 -11.67
N ASP A 40 6.34 -5.78 -11.42
CA ASP A 40 7.47 -4.87 -11.61
C ASP A 40 7.61 -4.40 -13.06
N ASN A 41 7.53 -5.33 -14.01
CA ASN A 41 7.63 -5.01 -15.43
C ASN A 41 6.45 -4.16 -15.90
N LEU A 42 5.24 -4.48 -15.47
CA LEU A 42 4.04 -3.69 -15.77
C LEU A 42 4.13 -2.27 -15.20
N ALA A 43 4.63 -2.12 -13.96
CA ALA A 43 4.84 -0.80 -13.36
C ALA A 43 5.82 0.05 -14.18
N LYS A 44 6.93 -0.55 -14.64
CA LYS A 44 7.91 0.13 -15.51
C LYS A 44 7.32 0.53 -16.85
N GLN A 45 6.56 -0.36 -17.50
CA GLN A 45 6.00 -0.11 -18.83
C GLN A 45 4.88 0.94 -18.81
N THR A 46 4.05 0.93 -17.76
CA THR A 46 2.86 1.81 -17.68
C THR A 46 3.14 3.14 -16.97
N GLY A 47 4.25 3.24 -16.24
CA GLY A 47 4.54 4.38 -15.35
C GLY A 47 3.64 4.41 -14.10
N LYS A 48 2.77 3.41 -13.90
CA LYS A 48 1.89 3.31 -12.73
C LYS A 48 2.62 2.65 -11.56
N THR A 49 2.19 2.98 -10.35
CA THR A 49 2.64 2.23 -9.17
C THR A 49 2.00 0.84 -9.16
N LYS A 50 2.69 -0.14 -8.57
CA LYS A 50 2.16 -1.50 -8.38
C LYS A 50 0.78 -1.51 -7.70
N ASN A 51 0.59 -0.65 -6.72
CA ASN A 51 -0.69 -0.54 -6.00
C ASN A 51 -1.82 -0.10 -6.93
N ILE A 52 -1.58 0.87 -7.82
CA ILE A 52 -2.59 1.29 -8.80
C ILE A 52 -2.96 0.13 -9.73
N ILE A 53 -1.96 -0.61 -10.23
CA ILE A 53 -2.20 -1.77 -11.11
C ILE A 53 -3.07 -2.82 -10.40
N VAL A 54 -2.75 -3.12 -9.14
CA VAL A 54 -3.53 -4.10 -8.34
C VAL A 54 -4.94 -3.60 -8.07
N MET A 55 -5.11 -2.32 -7.72
CA MET A 55 -6.45 -1.73 -7.51
C MET A 55 -7.31 -1.78 -8.77
N GLU A 56 -6.73 -1.42 -9.93
CA GLU A 56 -7.42 -1.51 -11.23
C GLU A 56 -7.83 -2.95 -11.55
N ALA A 57 -6.95 -3.93 -11.29
CA ALA A 57 -7.27 -5.34 -11.49
C ALA A 57 -8.43 -5.82 -10.59
N VAL A 58 -8.47 -5.39 -9.33
CA VAL A 58 -9.57 -5.69 -8.40
C VAL A 58 -10.88 -5.05 -8.86
N GLU A 59 -10.86 -3.78 -9.31
CA GLU A 59 -12.04 -3.11 -9.84
C GLU A 59 -12.57 -3.80 -11.11
N LEU A 60 -11.70 -4.26 -12.00
CA LEU A 60 -12.08 -5.02 -13.19
C LEU A 60 -12.70 -6.37 -12.84
N TRP A 61 -12.19 -7.05 -11.81
CA TRP A 61 -12.78 -8.28 -11.30
C TRP A 61 -14.15 -8.04 -10.66
N ALA A 62 -14.28 -6.98 -9.88
CA ALA A 62 -15.53 -6.61 -9.21
C ALA A 62 -16.70 -6.32 -10.17
N LYS A 63 -16.40 -5.91 -11.41
CA LYS A 63 -17.42 -5.69 -12.45
C LYS A 63 -17.95 -6.98 -13.09
N GLN A 64 -17.30 -8.11 -12.85
CA GLN A 64 -17.66 -9.41 -13.41
C GLN A 64 -18.47 -10.27 -12.44
N VAL A 65 -18.61 -9.83 -11.19
CA VAL A 65 -19.37 -10.51 -10.14
C VAL A 65 -20.72 -9.88 -9.90
#